data_AF-A0A5U3HX81-F1
#
_entry.id   AF-A0A5U3HX81-F1
#
_cell.length_a   1.000
_cell.length_b   1.000
_cell.length_c   1.000
_cell.angle_alpha   90.00
_cell.angle_beta   90.00
_cell.angle_gamma   90.00
#
_symmetry.space_group_name_H-M   'P 1'
#
loop_
_entity.id
_entity.type
_entity.pdbx_description
1 polymer ?
#
loop_
_entity_poly.entity_id
_entity_poly.type
_entity_poly.pdbx_seq_one_letter_code
_entity_poly.pdbx_strand_id
1 'polypeptide(L)' 'MNDSLKAQCGAEFLGTGLFLFFGIGCLSALKVAGASLGLWEICIIWGLGISLAVYLTAGISG' A
#
# COMPACT_ATOMS: atom_id res chain seq x y z
N MET A 1 9.93 23.85 -1.21
CA MET A 1 9.55 22.82 -0.20
C MET A 1 10.83 22.50 0.54
N ASN A 2 10.89 22.69 1.87
CA ASN A 2 12.07 22.27 2.62
C ASN A 2 11.97 20.75 2.73
N ASP A 3 12.47 20.04 1.73
CA ASP A 3 12.39 18.59 1.63
C ASP A 3 13.38 17.98 2.62
N SER A 4 12.97 17.97 3.89
CA SER A 4 13.71 17.31 4.94
C SER A 4 13.76 15.82 4.63
N LEU A 5 14.95 15.24 4.63
CA LEU A 5 15.16 13.80 4.45
C LEU A 5 14.29 12.98 5.42
N LYS A 6 14.07 13.51 6.64
CA LYS A 6 13.19 12.87 7.63
C LYS A 6 11.73 12.80 7.15
N ALA A 7 11.25 13.82 6.45
CA ALA A 7 9.90 13.83 5.89
C ALA A 7 9.79 12.84 4.72
N GLN A 8 10.79 12.77 3.84
CA GLN A 8 10.85 11.79 2.76
C GLN A 8 10.86 10.36 3.29
N CYS A 9 11.73 10.04 4.25
CA CYS A 9 11.75 8.71 4.88
C CYS A 9 10.43 8.38 5.60
N GLY A 10 9.79 9.38 6.21
CA GLY A 10 8.46 9.22 6.81
C GLY A 10 7.38 8.91 5.78
N ALA A 11 7.39 9.60 4.64
CA ALA A 11 6.48 9.34 3.53
C ALA A 11 6.68 7.92 2.97
N GLU A 12 7.93 7.52 2.69
CA GLU A 12 8.25 6.16 2.21
C GLU A 12 7.80 5.07 3.18
N PHE A 13 8.00 5.27 4.48
CA PHE A 13 7.53 4.33 5.51
C PHE A 13 6.00 4.18 5.47
N LEU A 14 5.27 5.29 5.36
CA LEU A 14 3.81 5.28 5.30
C LEU A 14 3.29 4.70 3.98
N GLY A 15 3.86 5.08 2.84
CA GLY A 15 3.47 4.57 1.52
C GLY A 15 3.69 3.06 1.42
N THR A 16 4.88 2.59 1.81
CA THR A 16 5.21 1.17 1.82
C THR A 16 4.34 0.38 2.79
N GLY A 17 4.15 0.90 4.00
CA GLY A 17 3.25 0.30 4.99
C GLY A 17 1.80 0.21 4.49
N LEU A 18 1.32 1.23 3.77
CA LEU A 18 -0.05 1.29 3.28
C LEU A 18 -0.35 0.21 2.24
N PHE A 19 0.46 0.10 1.18
CA PHE A 19 0.16 -0.92 0.15
C PHE A 19 0.40 -2.34 0.68
N LEU A 20 1.36 -2.54 1.59
CA LEU A 20 1.56 -3.82 2.27
C LEU A 20 0.37 -4.17 3.18
N PHE A 21 -0.19 -3.19 3.88
CA PHE A 21 -1.38 -3.40 4.72
C PHE A 21 -2.56 -3.93 3.90
N PHE A 22 -2.84 -3.32 2.74
CA PHE A 22 -3.91 -3.81 1.85
C PHE A 22 -3.57 -5.16 1.22
N GLY A 23 -2.35 -5.29 0.68
CA GLY A 23 -1.93 -6.48 -0.05
C GLY A 23 -1.83 -7.74 0.82
N ILE A 24 -1.16 -7.64 1.97
CA ILE A 24 -1.07 -8.75 2.93
C ILE A 24 -2.41 -8.94 3.65
N GLY A 25 -3.16 -7.87 3.88
CA GLY A 25 -4.50 -7.92 4.46
C GLY A 25 -5.48 -8.76 3.64
N CYS A 26 -5.52 -8.59 2.32
CA CYS A 26 -6.39 -9.41 1.46
C CYS A 26 -5.92 -10.86 1.36
N LEU A 27 -4.61 -11.11 1.35
CA LEU A 27 -4.03 -12.45 1.45
C LEU A 27 -4.43 -13.14 2.77
N SER A 28 -4.38 -12.42 3.89
CA SER A 28 -4.82 -12.92 5.20
C SER A 28 -6.32 -13.22 5.19
N ALA A 29 -7.14 -12.32 4.64
CA ALA A 29 -8.58 -12.54 4.51
C ALA A 29 -8.90 -13.84 3.74
N LEU A 30 -8.19 -14.09 2.63
CA LEU A 30 -8.30 -15.32 1.86
C LEU A 30 -7.84 -16.55 2.65
N LYS A 31 -6.67 -16.47 3.31
CA LYS A 31 -6.02 -17.65 3.90
C LYS A 31 -6.57 -18.06 5.25
N VAL A 32 -6.89 -17.11 6.13
CA VAL A 32 -7.29 -17.39 7.52
C VAL A 32 -8.70 -16.95 7.88
N ALA A 33 -9.33 -16.05 7.11
CA ALA A 33 -10.70 -15.60 7.37
C ALA A 33 -11.75 -16.22 6.43
N GLY A 34 -11.34 -17.04 5.46
CA GLY A 34 -12.26 -17.74 4.55
C GLY A 34 -12.91 -16.84 3.49
N ALA A 35 -12.31 -15.68 3.17
CA ALA A 35 -12.80 -14.84 2.09
C ALA A 35 -12.60 -15.52 0.73
N SER A 36 -13.59 -15.43 -0.16
CA SER A 36 -13.50 -15.96 -1.52
C SER A 36 -12.90 -14.92 -2.47
N LEU A 37 -11.58 -14.94 -2.64
CA LEU A 37 -10.84 -14.07 -3.56
C LEU A 37 -10.07 -14.93 -4.58
N GLY A 38 -10.25 -14.66 -5.87
CA GLY A 38 -9.44 -15.25 -6.94
C GLY A 38 -8.16 -14.44 -7.20
N LEU A 39 -7.38 -14.90 -8.18
CA LEU A 39 -6.11 -14.23 -8.55
C LEU A 39 -6.35 -12.79 -9.01
N TRP A 40 -7.40 -12.57 -9.82
CA TRP A 40 -7.73 -11.25 -10.33
C TRP A 40 -8.06 -10.26 -9.22
N GLU A 41 -8.92 -10.64 -8.28
CA GLU A 41 -9.32 -9.77 -7.18
C GLU A 41 -8.12 -9.40 -6.30
N ILE A 42 -7.23 -10.36 -6.02
CA ILE A 42 -5.99 -10.11 -5.27
C ILE A 42 -5.11 -9.10 -6.03
N CYS A 43 -4.87 -9.31 -7.33
CA CYS A 43 -4.06 -8.41 -8.14
C CYS A 43 -4.60 -6.97 -8.17
N ILE A 44 -5.93 -6.80 -8.29
CA ILE A 44 -6.55 -5.47 -8.28
C ILE A 44 -6.44 -4.81 -6.90
N ILE A 45 -6.62 -5.53 -5.79
CA ILE A 45 -6.44 -4.97 -4.45
C ILE A 45 -5.01 -4.47 -4.26
N TRP A 46 -4.01 -5.23 -4.72
CA TRP A 46 -2.61 -4.81 -4.70
C TRP A 46 -2.37 -3.56 -5.56
N GLY A 47 -2.87 -3.53 -6.79
CA GLY A 47 -2.71 -2.38 -7.70
C GLY A 47 -3.36 -1.10 -7.19
N LEU A 48 -4.56 -1.19 -6.63
CA LEU A 48 -5.25 -0.06 -5.99
C LEU A 48 -4.54 0.38 -4.71
N GLY A 49 -4.02 -0.56 -3.91
CA GLY A 49 -3.22 -0.26 -2.72
C GLY A 49 -1.96 0.54 -3.06
N ILE A 50 -1.24 0.16 -4.12
CA ILE A 50 -0.08 0.90 -4.64
C ILE A 50 -0.50 2.28 -5.14
N SER A 51 -1.60 2.37 -5.89
CA SER A 51 -2.09 3.64 -6.42
C SER A 51 -2.40 4.64 -5.29
N LEU A 52 -3.03 4.18 -4.21
CA LEU A 52 -3.27 4.98 -3.01
C LEU A 52 -1.97 5.39 -2.30
N ALA A 53 -1.00 4.48 -2.19
CA ALA A 53 0.31 4.80 -1.61
C ALA A 53 1.03 5.89 -2.41
N VAL A 54 1.01 5.83 -3.75
CA VAL A 54 1.59 6.87 -4.61
C VAL A 54 0.88 8.20 -4.41
N TYR A 55 -0.46 8.25 -4.41
CA TYR A 55 -1.17 9.50 -4.14
C TYR A 55 -0.89 10.07 -2.75
N LEU A 56 -0.55 9.23 -1.77
CA LEU A 56 -0.19 9.65 -0.43
C LEU A 56 1.23 10.25 -0.35
N THR A 57 2.20 9.71 -1.10
CA THR A 57 3.63 10.05 -0.95
C THR A 57 4.21 10.93 -2.06
N ALA A 58 3.58 10.98 -3.24
CA ALA A 58 4.11 11.64 -4.44
C ALA A 58 4.50 13.11 -4.24
N GLY A 59 3.79 13.82 -3.36
CA GLY A 59 4.09 15.22 -3.06
C GLY A 59 5.28 15.44 -2.11
N ILE A 60 5.86 14.39 -1.53
CA ILE A 60 6.90 14.48 -0.49
C ILE A 60 8.17 13.73 -0.91
N SER A 61 8.05 12.43 -1.21
CA SER A 61 9.20 11.56 -1.55
C SER A 61 9.26 11.17 -3.02
N GLY A 62 8.23 11.50 -3.79
CA GLY A 62 8.00 10.99 -5.15
C GLY A 62 7.17 9.72 -5.14
#